data_AF-A0AA86YGN5-F1
#
_entry.id   AF-A0AA86YGN5-F1
#
_cell.length_a   1.000
_cell.length_b   1.000
_cell.length_c   1.000
_cell.angle_alpha   90.00
_cell.angle_beta   90.00
_cell.angle_gamma   90.00
#
_symmetry.space_group_name_H-M   'P 1'
#
loop_
_entity.id
_entity.type
_entity.pdbx_description
1 polymer ?
#
loop_
_entity_poly.entity_id
_entity_poly.type
_entity_poly.pdbx_seq_one_letter_code
_entity_poly.pdbx_strand_id
1 'polypeptide(L)' 'MKIYRPLWNEGALLSPQQFQQQAQWEAFTNQGVSGLFSPFNWGVKS' A
#
# COMPACT_ATOMS: atom_id res chain seq x y z
N MET A 1 11.24 7.02 -0.07
CA MET A 1 10.51 6.86 1.21
C MET A 1 10.52 5.38 1.58
N LYS A 2 10.66 5.03 2.86
CA LYS A 2 10.54 3.64 3.32
C LYS A 2 9.07 3.35 3.63
N ILE A 3 8.56 2.19 3.19
CA ILE A 3 7.23 1.68 3.52
C ILE A 3 7.42 0.56 4.53
N TYR A 4 6.80 0.68 5.70
CA TYR A 4 6.86 -0.32 6.76
C TYR A 4 5.58 -1.13 6.79
N ARG A 5 5.67 -2.45 6.88
CA ARG A 5 4.47 -3.29 7.06
C ARG A 5 4.07 -3.26 8.55
N PRO A 6 2.88 -2.74 8.92
CA PRO A 6 2.44 -2.72 10.30
C PRO A 6 2.12 -4.14 10.78
N LEU A 7 2.41 -4.41 12.05
CA LEU A 7 2.02 -5.64 12.72
C LEU A 7 0.70 -5.39 13.49
N TRP A 8 -0.28 -6.24 13.23
CA TRP A 8 -1.59 -6.20 13.91
C TRP A 8 -1.63 -7.32 14.95
N ASN A 9 -1.65 -6.93 16.22
CA ASN A 9 -1.76 -7.85 17.34
C ASN A 9 -2.94 -7.46 18.22
N GLU A 10 -3.52 -8.43 18.91
CA GLU A 10 -4.51 -8.16 19.95
C GLU A 10 -3.91 -7.29 21.06
N GLY A 11 -4.67 -6.31 21.55
CA GLY A 11 -4.22 -5.36 22.57
C GLY A 11 -3.26 -4.27 22.07
N ALA A 12 -2.93 -4.22 20.78
CA ALA A 12 -2.11 -3.14 20.22
C ALA A 12 -2.88 -1.80 20.25
N LEU A 13 -2.19 -0.73 20.70
CA LEU A 13 -2.72 0.63 20.58
C LEU A 13 -2.67 1.08 19.13
N LEU A 14 -3.81 1.49 18.60
CA LEU A 14 -3.94 1.93 17.22
C LEU A 14 -3.41 3.34 17.04
N SER A 15 -2.56 3.55 16.05
CA SER A 15 -2.08 4.88 15.66
C SER A 15 -2.44 5.20 14.20
N PRO A 16 -2.68 6.47 13.85
CA PRO A 16 -2.90 6.88 12.47
C PRO A 16 -1.79 6.40 11.52
N GLN A 17 -0.55 6.36 12.01
CA GLN A 17 0.61 5.92 11.25
C GLN A 17 0.51 4.46 10.82
N GLN A 18 -0.06 3.56 11.62
CA GLN A 18 -0.26 2.16 11.22
C GLN A 18 -1.16 2.05 9.99
N PHE A 19 -2.28 2.77 9.98
CA PHE A 19 -3.19 2.78 8.84
C PHE A 19 -2.56 3.43 7.60
N GLN A 20 -1.81 4.52 7.78
CA GLN A 20 -1.10 5.18 6.67
C GLN A 20 -0.07 4.23 6.04
N GLN A 21 0.70 3.51 6.85
CA GLN A 21 1.68 2.56 6.38
C GLN A 21 1.03 1.35 5.70
N GLN A 22 -0.09 0.84 6.22
CA GLN A 22 -0.89 -0.20 5.56
C GLN A 22 -1.37 0.26 4.18
N ALA A 23 -1.96 1.46 4.09
CA ALA A 23 -2.47 2.00 2.83
C ALA A 23 -1.35 2.21 1.79
N GLN A 24 -0.18 2.69 2.23
CA GLN A 24 0.99 2.81 1.37
C GLN A 24 1.48 1.44 0.87
N TRP A 25 1.49 0.44 1.74
CA TRP A 25 1.87 -0.93 1.37
C TRP A 25 0.92 -1.54 0.34
N GLU A 26 -0.39 -1.34 0.51
CA GLU A 26 -1.41 -1.79 -0.43
C GLU A 26 -1.27 -1.12 -1.80
N ALA A 27 -1.11 0.20 -1.83
CA ALA A 27 -0.91 0.95 -3.07
C ALA A 27 0.36 0.48 -3.82
N PHE A 28 1.47 0.29 -3.11
CA PHE A 28 2.73 -0.21 -3.68
C PHE A 28 2.56 -1.61 -4.27
N THR A 29 1.91 -2.52 -3.55
CA THR A 29 1.67 -3.89 -4.01
C THR A 29 0.79 -3.90 -5.27
N ASN A 30 -0.29 -3.12 -5.28
CA ASN A 30 -1.20 -3.01 -6.43
C ASN A 30 -0.50 -2.43 -7.67
N GLN A 31 0.35 -1.41 -7.48
CA GLN A 31 1.16 -0.87 -8.58
C GLN A 31 2.14 -1.91 -9.13
N GLY A 32 2.78 -2.70 -8.26
CA GLY A 32 3.67 -3.78 -8.67
C GLY A 32 2.96 -4.83 -9.52
N VAL A 33 1.77 -5.28 -9.09
CA VAL A 33 0.95 -6.21 -9.86
C VAL A 33 0.51 -5.60 -11.19
N SER A 34 0.06 -4.36 -11.21
CA SER A 34 -0.34 -3.68 -12.45
C SER A 34 0.82 -3.51 -13.44
N GLY A 35 2.03 -3.29 -12.94
CA GLY A 35 3.27 -3.22 -13.74
C GLY A 35 3.62 -4.52 -14.47
N LEU A 36 3.10 -5.68 -14.01
CA LEU A 36 3.25 -6.95 -14.73
C LEU A 36 2.42 -7.01 -16.02
N PHE A 37 1.34 -6.22 -16.09
CA PHE A 37 0.42 -6.22 -17.22
C PHE A 37 0.64 -5.06 -18.18
N SER A 38 1.14 -3.92 -17.69
CA SER A 38 1.41 -2.73 -18.51
C SER A 38 2.61 -1.95 -17.98
N PRO A 39 3.55 -1.53 -18.85
CA PRO A 39 4.65 -0.64 -18.46
C PRO A 39 4.16 0.76 -18.06
N PHE A 40 2.96 1.16 -18.50
CA PHE A 40 2.31 2.42 -18.11
C PHE A 40 0.94 2.08 -17.50
N ASN A 41 0.87 2.12 -16.17
CA ASN A 41 -0.30 1.73 -15.38
C ASN A 41 -1.10 2.94 -14.83
N TRP A 42 -1.04 4.07 -15.52
CA TRP A 42 -1.70 5.32 -15.15
C TRP A 42 -2.40 5.94 -16.36
N GLY A 43 -3.44 6.73 -16.13
CA GLY A 43 -4.22 7.38 -17.20
C GLY A 43 -5.65 7.69 -16.79
N VAL A 44 -6.42 8.24 -17.73
CA VAL A 44 -7.86 8.46 -17.54
C VAL A 44 -8.59 7.14 -17.75
N LYS A 45 -9.52 6.82 -16.84
CA LYS A 45 -10.40 5.67 -17.00
C LYS A 45 -11.46 6.00 -18.05
N SER A 46 -11.55 5.16 -19.09
CA SER A 46 -12.62 5.19 -20.09
C SER A 46 -13.97 4.74 -19.51
#